data_AF-A0A662W738-F1
#
_entry.id   AF-A0A662W738-F1
#
_cell.length_a   1.000
_cell.length_b   1.000
_cell.length_c   1.000
_cell.angle_alpha   90.00
_cell.angle_beta   90.00
_cell.angle_gamma   90.00
#
_symmetry.space_group_name_H-M   'P 1'
#
loop_
_entity.id
_entity.type
_entity.pdbx_description
1 polymer ?
#
loop_
_entity_poly.entity_id
_entity_poly.type
_entity_poly.pdbx_seq_one_letter_code
_entity_poly.pdbx_strand_id
1 'polypeptide(L)' 'HVLSEKELSMHPPLLLDLVHDAVIIYDTGVLERELRIVEEKLKKLGAKRVEKGKDRFWVLKPDIKPGEVIEI' A
#
# COMPACT_ATOMS: atom_id res chain seq x y z
N HIS A 1 -11.61 6.10 -13.55
CA HIS A 1 -12.25 6.41 -12.26
C HIS A 1 -11.24 7.18 -11.41
N VAL A 2 -11.65 8.28 -10.77
CA VAL A 2 -10.80 9.07 -9.86
C VAL A 2 -11.26 8.75 -8.44
N LEU A 3 -10.33 8.36 -7.56
CA LEU A 3 -10.67 7.96 -6.19
C LEU A 3 -11.11 9.17 -5.38
N SER A 4 -12.25 9.05 -4.71
CA SER A 4 -12.68 9.97 -3.65
C SER A 4 -11.81 9.81 -2.41
N GLU A 5 -11.81 10.80 -1.51
CA GLU A 5 -11.09 10.70 -0.23
C GLU A 5 -11.56 9.50 0.60
N LYS A 6 -12.87 9.21 0.56
CA LYS A 6 -13.43 8.03 1.22
C LYS A 6 -12.86 6.75 0.63
N GLU A 7 -12.78 6.64 -0.69
CA GLU A 7 -12.16 5.49 -1.34
C GLU A 7 -10.68 5.38 -1.02
N LEU A 8 -9.93 6.48 -0.94
CA LEU A 8 -8.52 6.47 -0.52
C LEU A 8 -8.35 5.95 0.90
N SER A 9 -9.23 6.36 1.83
CA SER A 9 -9.19 5.93 3.24
C SER A 9 -9.50 4.44 3.45
N MET A 10 -10.09 3.77 2.44
CA MET A 10 -10.25 2.31 2.43
C MET A 10 -8.98 1.57 1.95
N HIS A 11 -7.89 2.32 1.71
CA HIS A 11 -6.59 1.84 1.25
C HIS A 11 -6.66 0.81 0.10
N PRO A 12 -7.22 1.19 -1.06
CA PRO A 12 -7.35 0.27 -2.17
C PRO A 12 -5.96 -0.23 -2.60
N PRO A 13 -5.84 -1.45 -3.15
CA PRO A 13 -4.55 -2.07 -3.45
C PRO A 13 -3.59 -1.21 -4.28
N LEU A 14 -4.10 -0.29 -5.08
CA LEU A 14 -3.30 0.71 -5.82
C LEU A 14 -2.33 1.48 -4.91
N LEU A 15 -2.70 1.78 -3.65
CA LEU A 15 -1.84 2.54 -2.74
C LEU A 15 -0.55 1.77 -2.40
N LEU A 16 -0.54 0.44 -2.50
CA LEU A 16 0.68 -0.35 -2.31
C LEU A 16 1.78 0.05 -3.30
N ASP A 17 1.40 0.25 -4.55
CA ASP A 17 2.34 0.67 -5.60
C ASP A 17 2.67 2.15 -5.48
N LEU A 18 1.67 3.00 -5.18
CA LEU A 18 1.86 4.44 -5.03
C LEU A 18 2.77 4.79 -3.85
N VAL A 19 2.75 4.04 -2.75
CA VAL A 19 3.65 4.26 -1.60
C VAL A 19 5.11 4.25 -2.02
N HIS A 20 5.47 3.47 -3.05
CA HIS A 20 6.85 3.37 -3.50
C HIS A 20 7.13 4.18 -4.77
N ASP A 21 6.20 4.25 -5.72
CA ASP A 21 6.46 4.78 -7.05
C ASP A 21 5.87 6.16 -7.31
N ALA A 22 5.02 6.68 -6.41
CA ALA A 22 4.34 7.94 -6.66
C ALA A 22 5.29 9.13 -6.54
N VAL A 23 5.13 10.08 -7.48
CA VAL A 23 5.65 11.44 -7.36
C VAL A 23 4.46 12.38 -7.22
N ILE A 24 4.33 13.03 -6.07
CA ILE A 24 3.22 13.95 -5.80
C ILE A 24 3.53 15.30 -6.43
N ILE A 25 2.78 15.66 -7.48
CA ILE A 25 2.91 16.96 -8.16
C ILE A 25 2.10 18.04 -7.44
N TYR A 26 0.92 17.67 -6.91
CA TYR A 26 0.05 18.52 -6.10
C TYR A 26 -0.83 17.62 -5.21
N ASP A 27 -0.92 17.95 -3.93
CA ASP A 27 -1.82 17.32 -2.96
C ASP A 27 -2.18 18.36 -1.89
N THR A 28 -3.38 18.26 -1.34
CA THR A 28 -3.85 19.07 -0.21
C THR A 28 -3.54 18.42 1.14
N GLY A 29 -2.69 17.40 1.16
CA GLY A 29 -2.32 16.59 2.33
C GLY A 29 -3.21 15.38 2.55
N VAL A 30 -4.11 15.06 1.60
CA VAL A 30 -4.97 13.87 1.68
C VAL A 30 -4.19 12.65 1.24
N LEU A 31 -3.64 12.67 0.02
CA LEU A 31 -2.92 11.53 -0.52
C LEU A 31 -1.67 11.21 0.30
N GLU A 32 -0.89 12.22 0.67
CA GLU A 32 0.32 12.04 1.48
C GLU A 32 0.03 11.36 2.82
N ARG A 33 -1.06 11.75 3.48
CA ARG A 33 -1.49 11.15 4.75
C ARG A 33 -1.87 9.68 4.57
N GLU A 34 -2.70 9.36 3.59
CA GLU A 34 -3.13 7.97 3.36
C GLU A 34 -1.95 7.09 2.93
N LEU A 35 -1.04 7.58 2.06
CA LEU A 35 0.18 6.84 1.70
C LEU A 35 1.06 6.57 2.92
N ARG A 36 1.22 7.54 3.82
CA ARG A 36 1.98 7.34 5.06
C ARG A 36 1.33 6.30 5.97
N ILE A 37 0.01 6.26 6.08
CA ILE A 37 -0.70 5.24 6.87
C ILE A 37 -0.44 3.85 6.27
N VAL A 38 -0.56 3.71 4.96
CA VAL A 38 -0.29 2.44 4.26
C VAL A 38 1.17 2.02 4.45
N GLU A 39 2.13 2.94 4.30
CA GLU A 39 3.55 2.67 4.49
C GLU A 39 3.84 2.13 5.91
N GLU A 40 3.27 2.75 6.94
CA GLU A 40 3.44 2.30 8.32
C GLU A 40 2.79 0.93 8.59
N LYS A 41 1.64 0.63 7.97
CA LYS A 41 1.03 -0.72 8.05
C LYS A 41 1.92 -1.76 7.37
N LEU A 42 2.47 -1.45 6.20
CA LEU A 42 3.39 -2.34 5.48
C LEU A 42 4.65 -2.62 6.30
N LYS A 43 5.24 -1.60 6.93
CA LYS A 43 6.38 -1.76 7.85
C LYS A 43 6.03 -2.69 9.02
N LYS A 44 4.87 -2.49 9.66
CA LYS A 44 4.41 -3.33 10.78
C LYS A 44 4.18 -4.79 10.39
N LEU A 45 3.68 -5.04 9.18
CA LEU A 45 3.47 -6.39 8.65
C LEU A 45 4.78 -7.05 8.17
N GLY A 46 5.88 -6.31 8.11
CA GLY A 46 7.13 -6.78 7.52
C GLY A 46 7.00 -7.01 6.02
N ALA A 47 6.12 -6.25 5.35
CA ALA A 47 5.81 -6.40 3.94
C ALA A 47 7.05 -6.17 3.07
N LYS A 48 7.14 -6.93 1.97
CA LYS A 48 8.27 -6.86 1.04
C LYS A 48 7.76 -6.80 -0.38
N ARG A 49 8.27 -5.85 -1.15
CA ARG A 49 8.13 -5.85 -2.61
C ARG A 49 9.14 -6.83 -3.20
N VAL A 50 8.65 -7.72 -4.05
CA VAL A 50 9.47 -8.71 -4.75
C VAL A 50 9.40 -8.41 -6.24
N GLU A 51 10.58 -8.25 -6.84
CA GLU A 51 10.75 -8.08 -8.28
C GLU A 51 11.57 -9.26 -8.82
N LYS A 52 11.01 -10.02 -9.75
CA LYS A 52 11.66 -11.17 -10.35
C LYS A 52 11.43 -11.17 -11.86
N GLY A 53 12.41 -10.67 -12.59
CA GLY A 53 12.32 -10.53 -14.04
C GLY A 53 11.21 -9.56 -14.43
N LYS A 54 10.13 -10.07 -15.03
CA LYS A 54 8.95 -9.27 -15.40
C LYS A 54 7.86 -9.25 -14.33
N ASP A 55 7.99 -10.09 -13.30
CA ASP A 55 6.98 -10.21 -12.25
C ASP A 55 7.30 -9.25 -11.12
N ARG A 56 6.25 -8.59 -10.64
CA ARG A 56 6.31 -7.72 -9.47
C ARG A 56 5.09 -7.95 -8.60
N PHE A 57 5.32 -8.27 -7.34
CA PHE A 57 4.25 -8.50 -6.38
C PHE A 57 4.69 -8.15 -4.96
N TRP A 58 3.71 -7.99 -4.08
CA TRP A 58 3.93 -7.75 -2.67
C TRP A 58 3.77 -9.04 -1.87
N VAL A 59 4.74 -9.33 -1.02
CA VAL A 59 4.61 -10.26 0.10
C VAL A 59 4.21 -9.43 1.31
N LEU A 60 2.91 -9.37 1.61
CA LEU A 60 2.36 -8.45 2.63
C LEU A 60 2.75 -8.83 4.05
N LYS A 61 2.77 -10.13 4.37
CA LYS A 61 3.19 -10.66 5.66
C LYS A 61 3.97 -11.95 5.45
N PRO A 62 5.32 -11.94 5.53
CA PRO A 62 6.15 -13.11 5.22
C PRO A 62 5.93 -14.32 6.14
N ASP A 63 5.43 -14.08 7.36
CA ASP A 63 5.17 -15.07 8.41
C ASP A 63 3.67 -15.36 8.58
N ILE A 64 2.85 -15.09 7.57
CA ILE A 64 1.40 -15.31 7.61
C ILE A 64 1.06 -16.78 7.89
N LYS A 65 0.13 -17.00 8.82
CA LYS A 65 -0.33 -18.36 9.17
C LYS A 65 -1.67 -18.69 8.50
N PRO A 66 -1.96 -19.97 8.22
CA PRO A 66 -3.26 -20.38 7.69
C PRO A 66 -4.41 -19.89 8.58
N GLY A 67 -5.40 -19.23 7.96
CA GLY A 67 -6.56 -18.66 8.65
C GLY A 67 -6.36 -17.25 9.20
N GLU A 68 -5.17 -16.65 9.11
CA GLU A 68 -4.98 -15.24 9.46
C GLU A 68 -5.58 -14.32 8.38
N VAL A 69 -6.35 -13.33 8.82
CA VAL A 69 -6.84 -12.23 7.99
C VAL A 69 -5.92 -11.04 8.20
N ILE A 70 -5.41 -10.48 7.11
CA ILE A 70 -4.63 -9.24 7.11
C ILE A 70 -5.49 -8.10 6.61
N GLU A 71 -5.37 -6.95 7.27
CA GLU A 71 -6.03 -5.72 6.88
C GLU A 71 -4.96 -4.67 6.58
N ILE A 72 -5.12 -3.99 5.45
CA ILE A 72 -4.25 -2.90 5.00
C ILE A 72 -5.11 -1.67 4.83
#